data_AF-A0A538BXR9-F1
#
_entry.id   AF-A0A538BXR9-F1
#
_cell.length_a   1.000
_cell.length_b   1.000
_cell.length_c   1.000
_cell.angle_alpha   90.00
_cell.angle_beta   90.00
_cell.angle_gamma   90.00
#
_symmetry.space_group_name_H-M   'P 1'
#
loop_
_entity.id
_entity.type
_entity.pdbx_description
1 polymer ?
#
loop_
_entity_poly.entity_id
_entity_poly.type
_entity_poly.pdbx_seq_one_letter_code
_entity_poly.pdbx_strand_id
1 'polypeptide(L)'
;MVEHRYVASRRNEPAFVLSSIVRSLQAYDWASSAMTPDGVVIHQALAGLGPVLRRRREANGWVFMCNSLAHEEYLSRTRPGRTALERMRRAFNAQLRRWCERAVMRRCGRIAVLSEFIKRRVLITHDVPESRLHIIPGAADPTQFRPSDDR
;
A
#
# COMPACT_ATOMS: atom_id res chain seq x y z
N MET A 1 8.55 17.04 11.40
CA MET A 1 7.97 16.20 10.33
C MET A 1 6.74 16.90 9.81
N VAL A 2 6.66 17.19 8.51
CA VAL A 2 5.47 17.79 7.89
C VAL A 2 4.54 16.66 7.47
N GLU A 3 3.29 16.68 7.93
CA GLU A 3 2.30 15.67 7.60
C GLU A 3 1.25 16.27 6.66
N HIS A 4 1.07 15.67 5.48
CA HIS A 4 -0.01 16.02 4.55
C HIS A 4 -1.07 14.93 4.57
N ARG A 5 -2.29 15.30 5.02
CA ARG A 5 -3.44 14.39 5.06
C ARG A 5 -4.37 14.65 3.88
N TYR A 6 -4.96 13.58 3.35
CA TYR A 6 -6.06 13.68 2.40
C TYR A 6 -7.22 12.77 2.83
N VAL A 7 -8.44 13.17 2.47
CA VAL A 7 -9.65 12.43 2.83
C VAL A 7 -10.07 11.53 1.66
N ALA A 8 -10.24 10.23 1.88
CA ALA A 8 -10.88 9.37 0.88
C ALA A 8 -12.41 9.37 1.04
N SER A 9 -13.15 9.41 -0.06
CA SER A 9 -14.60 9.32 -0.08
C SER A 9 -15.07 7.95 0.44
N ARG A 10 -16.02 7.94 1.36
CA ARG A 10 -16.62 6.70 1.91
C ARG A 10 -18.02 6.40 1.36
N ARG A 11 -18.46 7.14 0.34
CA ARG A 11 -19.82 7.00 -0.24
C ARG A 11 -20.08 5.61 -0.81
N ASN A 12 -19.10 5.05 -1.50
CA ASN A 12 -19.11 3.70 -2.06
C ASN A 12 -17.68 3.27 -2.41
N GLU A 13 -17.46 1.99 -2.73
CA GLU A 13 -16.11 1.45 -2.99
C GLU A 13 -15.42 2.10 -4.21
N PRO A 14 -16.08 2.31 -5.37
CA PRO A 14 -15.43 2.99 -6.49
C PRO A 14 -15.01 4.41 -6.14
N ALA A 15 -15.88 5.17 -5.46
CA ALA A 15 -15.55 6.51 -5.00
C ALA A 15 -14.37 6.50 -4.01
N PHE A 16 -14.30 5.51 -3.11
CA PHE A 16 -13.17 5.32 -2.21
C PHE A 16 -11.87 5.08 -2.95
N VAL A 17 -11.87 4.16 -3.92
CA VAL A 17 -10.67 3.84 -4.71
C VAL A 17 -10.20 5.05 -5.51
N LEU A 18 -11.10 5.68 -6.27
CA LEU A 18 -10.75 6.83 -7.12
C LEU A 18 -10.26 8.01 -6.31
N SER A 19 -10.98 8.36 -5.23
CA SER A 19 -10.56 9.47 -4.37
C SER A 19 -9.25 9.18 -3.63
N SER A 20 -8.97 7.92 -3.25
CA SER A 20 -7.69 7.56 -2.65
C SER A 20 -6.53 7.77 -3.62
N ILE A 21 -6.69 7.42 -4.89
CA ILE A 21 -5.65 7.58 -5.92
C ILE A 21 -5.44 9.05 -6.28
N VAL A 22 -6.53 9.78 -6.56
CA VAL A 22 -6.44 11.18 -7.00
C VAL A 22 -5.91 12.08 -5.88
N ARG A 23 -6.44 11.92 -4.67
CA ARG A 23 -6.07 12.80 -3.56
C ARG A 23 -4.69 12.46 -2.97
N SER A 24 -4.25 11.21 -3.04
CA SER A 24 -2.86 10.86 -2.69
C SER A 24 -1.86 11.45 -3.70
N LEU A 25 -2.18 11.46 -4.99
CA LEU A 25 -1.36 12.14 -6.00
C LEU A 25 -1.29 13.65 -5.72
N GLN A 26 -2.41 14.31 -5.42
CA GLN A 26 -2.41 15.72 -5.04
C GLN A 26 -1.60 15.99 -3.76
N ALA A 27 -1.73 15.13 -2.75
CA ALA A 27 -0.94 15.24 -1.52
C ALA A 27 0.56 15.05 -1.78
N TYR A 28 0.94 14.14 -2.69
CA TYR A 28 2.32 13.97 -3.13
C TYR A 28 2.84 15.22 -3.86
N ASP A 29 2.07 15.76 -4.81
CA ASP A 29 2.45 16.93 -5.59
C ASP A 29 2.65 18.16 -4.68
N TRP A 30 1.79 18.31 -3.66
CA TRP A 30 1.97 19.37 -2.65
C TRP A 30 3.21 19.11 -1.78
N ALA A 31 3.37 17.91 -1.23
CA ALA A 31 4.54 17.61 -0.39
C ALA A 31 5.86 17.79 -1.16
N SER A 32 5.85 17.52 -2.48
CA SER A 32 7.01 17.64 -3.35
C SER A 32 7.19 19.03 -3.97
N SER A 33 6.26 19.97 -3.75
CA SER A 33 6.39 21.33 -4.31
C SER A 33 7.51 22.13 -3.64
N ALA A 34 7.82 21.79 -2.38
CA ALA A 34 8.88 22.43 -1.61
C ALA A 34 10.24 21.72 -1.74
N MET A 35 10.27 20.48 -2.23
CA MET A 35 11.51 19.71 -2.38
C MET A 35 11.35 18.52 -3.33
N THR A 36 12.43 18.11 -3.99
CA THR A 36 12.48 16.85 -4.75
C THR A 36 12.88 15.70 -3.82
N PRO A 37 12.07 14.65 -3.65
CA PRO A 37 12.43 13.53 -2.78
C PRO A 37 13.56 12.68 -3.38
N ASP A 38 14.60 12.39 -2.59
CA ASP A 38 15.59 11.37 -2.98
C ASP A 38 14.97 9.97 -3.07
N GLY A 39 13.98 9.71 -2.22
CA GLY A 39 13.28 8.43 -2.18
C GLY A 39 11.84 8.56 -1.70
N VAL A 40 10.97 7.73 -2.23
CA VAL A 40 9.56 7.65 -1.85
C VAL A 40 9.26 6.26 -1.33
N VAL A 41 8.70 6.19 -0.12
CA VAL A 41 8.26 4.93 0.50
C VAL A 41 6.73 4.87 0.49
N ILE A 42 6.18 3.87 -0.18
CA ILE A 42 4.75 3.63 -0.30
C ILE A 42 4.35 2.54 0.69
N HIS A 43 3.44 2.85 1.62
CA HIS A 43 2.90 1.87 2.59
C HIS A 43 1.57 1.23 2.17
N GLN A 44 0.84 1.86 1.24
CA GLN A 44 -0.47 1.37 0.78
C GLN A 44 -0.58 1.47 -0.74
N ALA A 45 -0.92 0.36 -1.40
CA ALA A 45 -0.92 0.29 -2.86
C ALA A 45 -1.89 1.29 -3.51
N LEU A 46 -3.10 1.47 -2.97
CA LEU A 46 -4.06 2.43 -3.52
C LEU A 46 -3.56 3.89 -3.44
N ALA A 47 -2.93 4.26 -2.33
CA ALA A 47 -2.34 5.58 -2.14
C ALA A 47 -1.08 5.78 -2.99
N GLY A 48 -0.29 4.72 -3.20
CA GLY A 48 0.92 4.79 -4.00
C GLY A 48 0.70 4.74 -5.51
N LEU A 49 -0.47 4.28 -5.97
CA LEU A 49 -0.72 4.03 -7.38
C LEU A 49 -0.65 5.30 -8.22
N GLY A 50 -1.31 6.38 -7.79
CA GLY A 50 -1.28 7.67 -8.50
C GLY A 50 0.15 8.23 -8.61
N PRO A 51 0.83 8.48 -7.47
CA PRO A 51 2.21 8.97 -7.45
C PRO A 51 3.17 8.12 -8.30
N VAL A 52 3.19 6.79 -8.11
CA VAL A 52 4.15 5.94 -8.82
C VAL A 52 3.88 5.85 -10.33
N LEU A 53 2.63 6.07 -10.77
CA LEU A 53 2.28 6.08 -12.19
C LEU A 53 2.55 7.42 -12.87
N ARG A 54 2.45 8.54 -12.14
CA ARG A 54 2.46 9.90 -12.73
C ARG A 54 3.74 10.68 -12.43
N ARG A 55 4.40 10.39 -11.32
CA ARG A 55 5.52 11.14 -10.76
C ARG A 55 6.78 10.29 -10.60
N ARG A 56 6.81 9.14 -11.27
CA ARG A 56 7.89 8.15 -11.19
C ARG A 56 9.30 8.74 -11.30
N ARG A 57 9.47 9.76 -12.16
CA ARG A 57 10.75 10.40 -12.49
C ARG A 57 11.15 11.52 -11.54
N GLU A 58 10.28 11.89 -10.61
CA GLU A 58 10.50 13.00 -9.67
C GLU A 58 11.18 12.54 -8.37
N ALA A 59 11.55 11.26 -8.28
CA ALA A 59 12.34 10.73 -7.18
C ALA A 59 13.34 9.70 -7.68
N ASN A 60 14.52 9.65 -7.04
CA ASN A 60 15.60 8.75 -7.43
C ASN A 60 15.30 7.30 -7.06
N GLY A 61 14.52 7.07 -6.00
CA GLY A 61 14.17 5.76 -5.50
C GLY A 61 12.69 5.62 -5.13
N TRP A 62 12.13 4.44 -5.38
CA TRP A 62 10.77 4.09 -4.94
C TRP A 62 10.78 2.74 -4.25
N VAL A 63 10.29 2.70 -3.01
CA VAL A 63 10.19 1.49 -2.19
C VAL A 63 8.73 1.22 -1.88
N PHE A 64 8.28 -0.01 -2.05
CA PHE A 64 6.96 -0.44 -1.55
C PHE A 64 7.13 -1.21 -0.25
N MET A 65 6.57 -0.71 0.85
CA MET A 65 6.48 -1.40 2.14
C MET A 65 5.18 -2.23 2.15
N CYS A 66 5.30 -3.55 1.95
CA CYS A 66 4.18 -4.47 1.99
C CYS A 66 3.98 -5.01 3.40
N ASN A 67 3.06 -4.39 4.15
CA ASN A 67 2.64 -4.86 5.47
C ASN A 67 1.59 -5.97 5.38
N SER A 68 0.72 -5.89 4.38
CA SER A 68 -0.34 -6.86 4.08
C SER A 68 -0.61 -6.87 2.58
N LEU A 69 -1.28 -7.94 2.12
CA LEU A 69 -1.87 -7.99 0.79
C LEU A 69 -3.28 -7.41 0.85
N ALA A 70 -3.49 -6.26 0.24
CA ALA A 70 -4.73 -5.48 0.30
C ALA A 70 -5.95 -6.23 -0.26
N HIS A 71 -5.77 -7.06 -1.30
CA HIS A 71 -6.85 -7.91 -1.80
C HIS A 71 -7.22 -9.03 -0.83
N GLU A 72 -6.26 -9.67 -0.17
CA GLU A 72 -6.51 -10.71 0.83
C GLU A 72 -7.19 -10.11 2.07
N GLU A 73 -6.71 -8.95 2.51
CA GLU A 73 -7.30 -8.19 3.60
C GLU A 73 -8.75 -7.76 3.28
N TYR A 74 -9.01 -7.33 2.04
CA TYR A 74 -10.38 -7.04 1.62
C TYR A 74 -11.26 -8.30 1.65
N LEU A 75 -10.77 -9.42 1.13
CA LEU A 75 -11.50 -10.68 1.14
C LEU A 75 -11.79 -11.18 2.57
N SER A 76 -10.86 -11.01 3.51
CA SER A 76 -11.03 -11.43 4.90
C SER A 76 -11.98 -10.52 5.70
N ARG A 77 -11.97 -9.21 5.42
CA ARG A 77 -12.82 -8.22 6.11
C ARG A 77 -14.22 -8.07 5.51
N THR A 78 -14.41 -8.40 4.23
CA THR A 78 -15.69 -8.22 3.54
C THR A 78 -16.42 -9.55 3.38
N ARG A 79 -17.59 -9.67 4.01
CA ARG A 79 -18.46 -10.84 3.89
C ARG A 79 -18.95 -11.01 2.45
N PRO A 80 -19.10 -12.24 1.95
CA PRO A 80 -19.77 -12.50 0.68
C PRO A 80 -21.20 -11.96 0.70
N GLY A 81 -21.63 -11.32 -0.38
CA GLY A 81 -23.02 -10.91 -0.55
C GLY A 81 -23.97 -12.10 -0.71
N ARG A 82 -25.26 -11.85 -0.53
CA ARG A 82 -26.31 -12.89 -0.62
C ARG A 82 -26.61 -13.23 -2.08
N THR A 83 -26.56 -12.22 -2.95
CA THR A 83 -26.85 -12.35 -4.39
C THR A 83 -25.61 -12.64 -5.23
N ALA A 84 -25.81 -13.15 -6.45
CA ALA A 84 -24.72 -13.37 -7.40
C ALA A 84 -24.00 -12.06 -7.77
N LEU A 85 -24.76 -10.98 -7.98
CA LEU A 85 -24.22 -9.66 -8.33
C LEU A 85 -23.28 -9.13 -7.24
N GLU A 86 -23.66 -9.25 -5.97
CA GLU A 86 -22.81 -8.80 -4.87
C GLU A 86 -21.52 -9.64 -4.76
N ARG A 87 -21.59 -10.95 -5.02
CA ARG A 87 -20.41 -11.81 -5.05
C ARG A 87 -19.47 -11.44 -6.19
N MET A 88 -20.01 -11.17 -7.38
CA MET A 88 -19.23 -10.69 -8.53
C MET A 88 -18.57 -9.35 -8.23
N ARG A 89 -19.30 -8.41 -7.62
CA ARG A 89 -18.75 -7.12 -7.21
C ARG A 89 -17.62 -7.27 -6.19
N ARG A 90 -17.76 -8.16 -5.20
CA ARG A 90 -16.69 -8.47 -4.23
C ARG A 90 -15.46 -9.04 -4.93
N ALA A 91 -15.64 -10.00 -5.84
CA ALA A 91 -14.54 -10.57 -6.61
C ALA A 91 -13.81 -9.51 -7.46
N PHE A 92 -14.58 -8.65 -8.13
CA PHE A 92 -14.03 -7.54 -8.91
C PHE A 92 -13.21 -6.57 -8.05
N ASN A 93 -13.72 -6.18 -6.88
CA ASN A 93 -12.98 -5.31 -5.96
C ASN A 93 -11.67 -5.94 -5.47
N ALA A 94 -11.70 -7.23 -5.13
CA ALA A 94 -10.49 -7.95 -4.74
C ALA A 94 -9.48 -7.98 -5.89
N GLN A 95 -9.93 -8.25 -7.11
CA GLN A 95 -9.08 -8.27 -8.29
C GLN A 95 -8.49 -6.88 -8.61
N LEU A 96 -9.28 -5.82 -8.45
CA LEU A 96 -8.79 -4.44 -8.62
C LEU A 96 -7.68 -4.11 -7.61
N ARG A 97 -7.87 -4.46 -6.33
CA ARG A 97 -6.84 -4.26 -5.30
C ARG A 97 -5.57 -5.04 -5.64
N ARG A 98 -5.71 -6.31 -6.03
CA ARG A 98 -4.59 -7.15 -6.44
C ARG A 98 -3.84 -6.56 -7.64
N TRP A 99 -4.57 -6.00 -8.60
CA TRP A 99 -3.99 -5.32 -9.75
C TRP A 99 -3.23 -4.05 -9.31
N CYS A 100 -3.82 -3.22 -8.45
CA CYS A 100 -3.16 -2.01 -7.91
C CYS A 100 -1.85 -2.37 -7.19
N GLU A 101 -1.88 -3.38 -6.33
CA GLU A 101 -0.69 -3.89 -5.62
C GLU A 101 0.39 -4.31 -6.60
N ARG A 102 0.04 -5.15 -7.59
CA ARG A 102 0.98 -5.59 -8.62
C ARG A 102 1.55 -4.41 -9.40
N ALA A 103 0.72 -3.43 -9.77
CA ALA A 103 1.11 -2.27 -10.54
C ALA A 103 2.11 -1.36 -9.79
N VAL A 104 1.91 -1.18 -8.48
CA VAL A 104 2.83 -0.43 -7.60
C VAL A 104 4.13 -1.21 -7.41
N MET A 105 4.05 -2.47 -6.99
CA MET A 105 5.23 -3.32 -6.75
C MET A 105 6.12 -3.41 -7.98
N ARG A 106 5.53 -3.63 -9.17
CA ARG A 106 6.29 -3.71 -10.43
C ARG A 106 7.06 -2.44 -10.73
N ARG A 107 6.55 -1.29 -10.30
CA ARG A 107 7.23 -0.02 -10.50
C ARG A 107 8.29 0.19 -9.42
N CYS A 108 8.02 -0.01 -8.13
CA CYS A 108 9.00 0.25 -7.06
C CYS A 108 10.30 -0.55 -7.21
N GLY A 109 11.46 0.10 -7.18
CA GLY A 109 12.76 -0.57 -7.37
C GLY A 109 13.02 -1.64 -6.31
N ARG A 110 12.57 -1.41 -5.07
CA ARG A 110 12.67 -2.34 -3.95
C ARG A 110 11.31 -2.54 -3.29
N ILE A 111 11.12 -3.70 -2.69
CA ILE A 111 9.93 -4.08 -1.93
C ILE A 111 10.40 -4.54 -0.56
N ALA A 112 9.97 -3.84 0.48
CA ALA A 112 10.23 -4.22 1.87
C ALA A 112 9.03 -5.00 2.42
N VAL A 113 9.30 -6.06 3.17
CA VAL A 113 8.31 -6.90 3.86
C VAL A 113 8.75 -7.15 5.29
N LEU A 114 7.80 -7.37 6.21
CA LEU A 114 8.12 -7.52 7.64
C LEU A 114 8.51 -8.93 8.06
N SER A 115 8.26 -9.94 7.21
CA SER A 115 8.48 -11.35 7.56
C SER A 115 8.67 -12.22 6.33
N GLU A 116 9.28 -13.39 6.53
CA GLU A 116 9.40 -14.44 5.52
C GLU A 116 8.02 -14.91 5.03
N PHE A 117 7.02 -14.91 5.91
CA PHE A 117 5.64 -15.25 5.56
C PHE A 117 5.09 -14.31 4.47
N ILE A 118 5.18 -12.98 4.67
CA ILE A 118 4.70 -12.02 3.67
C ILE A 118 5.56 -12.08 2.41
N LYS A 119 6.89 -12.26 2.52
CA LYS A 119 7.78 -12.45 1.36
C LYS A 119 7.27 -13.56 0.44
N ARG A 120 6.99 -14.75 1.00
CA ARG A 120 6.46 -15.90 0.23
C ARG A 120 5.11 -15.60 -0.40
N ARG A 121 4.20 -14.93 0.32
CA ARG A 121 2.90 -14.53 -0.23
C ARG A 121 3.03 -13.57 -1.40
N VAL A 122 3.94 -12.59 -1.32
CA VAL A 122 4.19 -11.64 -2.41
C VAL A 122 4.75 -12.35 -3.64
N LEU A 123 5.71 -13.26 -3.47
CA LEU A 123 6.29 -14.06 -4.56
C LEU A 123 5.21 -14.86 -5.31
N ILE A 124 4.37 -15.61 -4.57
CA ILE A 124 3.29 -16.43 -5.14
C ILE A 124 2.26 -15.56 -5.87
N THR A 125 1.89 -14.41 -5.31
CA THR A 125 0.72 -13.66 -5.77
C THR A 125 1.02 -12.65 -6.88
N HIS A 126 2.19 -12.01 -6.84
CA HIS A 126 2.50 -10.84 -7.67
C HIS A 126 3.62 -11.03 -8.68
N ASP A 127 4.34 -12.16 -8.63
CA ASP A 127 5.39 -12.51 -9.60
C ASP A 127 6.39 -11.36 -9.76
N VAL A 128 7.01 -11.01 -8.63
CA VAL A 128 8.06 -9.99 -8.53
C VAL A 128 9.41 -10.68 -8.35
N PRO A 129 10.49 -10.17 -8.94
CA PRO A 129 11.83 -10.75 -8.75
C PRO A 129 12.19 -10.81 -7.27
N GLU A 130 12.64 -11.98 -6.80
CA GLU A 130 13.06 -12.16 -5.41
C GLU A 130 14.19 -11.21 -5.02
N SER A 131 15.08 -10.87 -5.96
CA SER A 131 16.16 -9.89 -5.77
C SER A 131 15.69 -8.48 -5.39
N ARG A 132 14.40 -8.16 -5.57
CA ARG A 132 13.80 -6.87 -5.16
C ARG A 132 13.13 -6.93 -3.80
N LEU A 133 12.98 -8.12 -3.20
CA LEU A 133 12.31 -8.33 -1.92
C LEU A 133 13.32 -8.36 -0.78
N HIS A 134 13.10 -7.50 0.21
CA HIS A 134 13.96 -7.37 1.39
C HIS A 134 13.11 -7.50 2.66
N ILE A 135 13.54 -8.37 3.58
CA ILE A 135 12.90 -8.51 4.88
C ILE A 135 13.47 -7.44 5.80
N ILE A 136 12.61 -6.57 6.32
CA ILE A 136 12.92 -5.56 7.33
C ILE A 136 11.95 -5.81 8.49
N PRO A 137 12.36 -6.53 9.55
CA PRO A 137 11.46 -6.89 10.63
C PRO A 137 10.97 -5.64 11.36
N GLY A 138 9.71 -5.69 11.82
CA GLY A 138 9.18 -4.65 12.71
C GLY A 138 9.90 -4.67 14.05
N ALA A 139 10.03 -3.50 14.67
CA ALA A 139 10.59 -3.33 16.01
C ALA A 139 9.58 -2.59 16.90
N ALA A 140 9.56 -2.94 18.20
CA ALA A 140 8.84 -2.18 19.21
C ALA A 140 9.75 -1.05 19.73
N ASP A 141 9.16 0.11 19.99
CA ASP A 141 9.85 1.21 20.66
C ASP A 141 10.02 0.89 22.16
N PRO A 142 11.24 0.64 22.67
CA PRO A 142 11.44 0.24 24.06
C PRO A 142 11.12 1.36 25.05
N THR A 143 11.03 2.62 24.60
CA THR A 143 10.63 3.74 25.46
C THR A 143 9.13 3.74 25.75
N GLN A 144 8.33 3.17 24.84
CA GLN A 144 6.87 3.06 24.96
C GLN A 144 6.43 1.65 25.40
N PHE A 145 7.12 0.61 24.92
CA PHE A 145 6.82 -0.79 25.17
C PHE A 145 7.86 -1.39 26.13
N ARG A 146 7.75 -0.99 27.40
CA ARG A 146 8.50 -1.58 28.52
C ARG A 146 7.54 -2.14 29.56
N PRO A 147 7.92 -3.20 30.30
CA PRO A 147 7.17 -3.61 31.49
C PRO A 147 6.93 -2.40 32.41
N SER A 148 5.79 -2.38 33.09
CA SER A 148 5.56 -1.36 34.12
C SER A 148 6.60 -1.50 35.22
N ASP A 149 7.01 -0.37 35.80
CA ASP A 149 8.08 -0.32 36.81
C ASP A 149 7.66 -1.01 38.15
N ASP A 150 6.41 -1.47 38.27
CA ASP A 150 5.81 -2.09 39.45
C ASP A 150 5.72 -3.64 39.41
N ARG A 151 6.62 -4.29 38.68
CA ARG A 151 6.78 -5.76 38.66
C ARG A 151 8.07 -6.24 39.29
#